data_AF-A0A965FT36-F1
#
_entry.id   AF-A0A965FT36-F1
#
_cell.length_a   1.000
_cell.length_b   1.000
_cell.length_c   1.000
_cell.angle_alpha   90.00
_cell.angle_beta   90.00
_cell.angle_gamma   90.00
#
_symmetry.space_group_name_H-M   'P 1'
#
loop_
_entity.id
_entity.type
_entity.pdbx_description
1 polymer ?
#
loop_
_entity_poly.entity_id
_entity_poly.type
_entity_poly.pdbx_seq_one_letter_code
_entity_poly.pdbx_strand_id
1 'polypeptide(L)'
;MERAASRARLIRRLHADAPDELIPREDWSFASCRDGKTPVPSNNDICLPAGFSPNYVYYLSYQAADPMPAGLAFAATRDVISFLRYDTSNANPLVAHGAHEPHKHSIKHTIGFGRSQSGRFLKDLIYQGFNQDEAGRIVFDGAMQLTSGGRMTNVNTEFALPGRFSTALVGHFAAGDQFPFTYETLTDPVSGRTDGLLAKCRAQ
;
A
#
# COMPACT_ATOMS: atom_id res chain seq x y z
N MET A 1 8.41 -1.04 -23.46
CA MET A 1 8.37 -2.48 -23.12
C MET A 1 9.50 -3.30 -23.75
N GLU A 2 9.80 -3.19 -25.05
CA GLU A 2 10.76 -4.08 -25.74
C GLU A 2 12.15 -4.19 -25.10
N ARG A 3 12.76 -3.09 -24.63
CA ARG A 3 14.09 -3.16 -23.99
C ARG A 3 14.07 -3.90 -22.64
N ALA A 4 13.00 -3.76 -21.86
CA ALA A 4 12.86 -4.40 -20.55
C ALA A 4 12.46 -5.89 -20.66
N ALA A 5 11.74 -6.25 -21.73
CA ALA A 5 11.33 -7.63 -22.00
C ALA A 5 12.52 -8.58 -22.25
N SER A 6 13.64 -8.07 -22.77
CA SER A 6 14.85 -8.88 -23.04
C SER A 6 15.50 -9.47 -21.78
N ARG A 7 15.31 -8.83 -20.62
CA ARG A 7 15.80 -9.30 -19.32
C ARG A 7 14.73 -10.01 -18.49
N ALA A 8 13.52 -10.16 -19.04
CA ALA A 8 12.45 -10.83 -18.32
C ALA A 8 12.75 -12.34 -18.20
N ARG A 9 12.47 -12.89 -17.02
CA ARG A 9 12.68 -14.29 -16.66
C ARG A 9 11.35 -14.89 -16.23
N LEU A 10 11.02 -16.04 -16.80
CA LEU A 10 9.92 -16.87 -16.33
C LEU A 10 10.51 -17.98 -15.48
N ILE A 11 10.03 -18.08 -14.25
CA ILE A 11 10.55 -19.00 -13.23
C ILE A 11 9.39 -19.84 -12.76
N ARG A 12 9.65 -21.12 -12.49
CA ARG A 12 8.70 -22.00 -11.80
C ARG A 12 9.32 -22.57 -10.53
N ARG A 13 8.47 -22.93 -9.57
CA ARG A 13 8.85 -23.57 -8.31
C ARG A 13 7.83 -24.63 -7.93
N LEU A 14 8.26 -25.74 -7.36
CA LEU A 14 7.34 -26.81 -6.90
C LEU A 14 6.44 -26.33 -5.75
N HIS A 15 6.97 -25.49 -4.87
CA HIS A 15 6.25 -24.81 -3.80
C HIS A 15 6.94 -23.46 -3.51
N ALA A 16 6.35 -22.64 -2.63
CA ALA A 16 6.76 -21.26 -2.38
C ALA A 16 8.27 -21.08 -2.14
N ASP A 17 8.83 -21.97 -1.30
CA ASP A 17 10.22 -21.94 -0.86
C ASP A 17 11.13 -22.91 -1.61
N ALA A 18 10.63 -23.57 -2.67
CA ALA A 18 11.46 -24.44 -3.50
C ALA A 18 12.50 -23.62 -4.29
N PRO A 19 13.64 -24.22 -4.69
CA PRO A 19 14.60 -23.57 -5.57
C PRO A 19 13.97 -23.08 -6.88
N ASP A 20 14.50 -21.98 -7.40
CA ASP A 20 14.08 -21.43 -8.70
C ASP A 20 14.45 -22.37 -9.85
N GLU A 21 13.46 -22.76 -10.66
CA GLU A 21 13.67 -23.37 -11.96
C GLU A 21 13.42 -22.32 -13.05
N LEU A 22 14.48 -21.89 -13.73
CA LEU A 22 14.36 -20.97 -14.86
C LEU A 22 13.79 -21.70 -16.07
N ILE A 23 12.73 -21.15 -16.66
CA ILE A 23 12.23 -21.57 -17.97
C ILE A 23 13.06 -20.83 -19.03
N PRO A 24 13.75 -21.57 -19.95
CA PRO A 24 14.58 -20.97 -20.99
C PRO A 24 13.84 -19.89 -21.77
N ARG A 25 14.55 -18.82 -22.16
CA ARG A 25 13.92 -17.62 -22.75
C ARG A 25 13.27 -17.92 -24.10
N GLU A 26 13.79 -18.89 -24.82
CA GLU A 26 13.32 -19.42 -26.09
C GLU A 26 12.02 -20.23 -25.97
N ASP A 27 11.70 -20.74 -24.77
CA ASP A 27 10.53 -21.58 -24.53
C ASP A 27 9.25 -20.77 -24.25
N TRP A 28 9.35 -19.44 -24.11
CA TRP A 28 8.19 -18.61 -23.80
C TRP A 28 8.27 -17.21 -24.41
N SER A 29 7.13 -16.54 -24.48
CA SER A 29 7.02 -15.19 -25.04
C SER A 29 5.90 -14.37 -24.40
N PHE A 30 5.96 -13.05 -24.57
CA PHE A 30 4.87 -12.14 -24.27
C PHE A 30 3.86 -12.20 -25.42
N ALA A 31 2.96 -13.18 -25.33
CA ALA A 31 2.01 -13.51 -26.36
C ALA A 31 0.84 -14.31 -25.78
N SER A 32 -0.29 -14.26 -26.46
CA SER A 32 -1.40 -15.19 -26.27
C SER A 32 -1.22 -16.37 -27.22
N CYS A 33 -1.20 -17.60 -26.70
CA CYS A 33 -1.31 -18.82 -27.51
C CYS A 33 -2.41 -19.72 -26.94
N ARG A 34 -3.65 -19.23 -26.98
CA ARG A 34 -4.83 -19.95 -26.47
C ARG A 34 -5.10 -21.27 -27.19
N ASP A 35 -4.62 -21.41 -28.42
CA ASP A 35 -4.62 -22.64 -29.21
C ASP A 35 -3.42 -23.57 -28.88
N GLY A 36 -2.53 -23.13 -27.98
CA GLY A 36 -1.31 -23.81 -27.58
C GLY A 36 -0.18 -23.79 -28.61
N LYS A 37 -0.36 -23.13 -29.77
CA LYS A 37 0.53 -23.31 -30.92
C LYS A 37 0.92 -22.03 -31.64
N THR A 38 0.03 -21.04 -31.73
CA THR A 38 0.30 -19.82 -32.49
C THR A 38 0.40 -18.62 -31.54
N PRO A 39 1.61 -18.15 -31.22
CA PRO A 39 1.78 -16.97 -30.39
C PRO A 39 1.32 -15.72 -31.14
N VAL A 40 0.31 -15.04 -30.59
CA VAL A 40 -0.11 -13.70 -31.02
C VAL A 40 0.44 -12.70 -29.99
N PRO A 41 1.30 -11.73 -30.37
CA PRO A 41 1.90 -10.79 -29.44
C PRO A 41 0.87 -10.15 -28.49
N SER A 42 1.19 -10.13 -27.20
CA SER A 42 0.33 -9.59 -26.14
C SER A 42 1.18 -9.11 -24.97
N ASN A 43 0.80 -7.97 -24.40
CA ASN A 43 1.45 -7.42 -23.21
C ASN A 43 0.80 -7.90 -21.90
N ASN A 44 -0.27 -8.69 -21.99
CA ASN A 44 -1.04 -9.18 -20.84
C ASN A 44 -0.95 -10.69 -20.65
N ASP A 45 -0.37 -11.41 -21.62
CA ASP A 45 -0.32 -12.87 -21.64
C ASP A 45 1.12 -13.37 -21.72
N ILE A 46 1.35 -14.54 -21.12
CA ILE A 46 2.56 -15.33 -21.29
C ILE A 46 2.19 -16.58 -22.07
N CYS A 47 2.82 -16.76 -23.23
CA CYS A 47 2.72 -17.98 -24.00
C CYS A 47 3.88 -18.91 -23.62
N LEU A 48 3.54 -20.10 -23.16
CA LEU A 48 4.46 -21.21 -22.92
C LEU A 48 3.91 -22.42 -23.70
N PRO A 49 4.43 -22.74 -24.89
CA PRO A 49 3.90 -23.81 -25.74
C PRO A 49 3.89 -25.19 -25.06
N ALA A 50 4.85 -25.44 -24.15
CA ALA A 50 4.89 -26.65 -23.33
C ALA A 50 3.72 -26.75 -22.32
N GLY A 51 2.97 -25.66 -22.10
CA GLY A 51 1.86 -25.56 -21.16
C GLY A 51 2.30 -25.21 -19.73
N PHE A 52 1.35 -24.68 -18.96
CA PHE A 52 1.51 -24.46 -17.51
C PHE A 52 1.04 -25.69 -16.74
N SER A 53 1.86 -26.19 -15.83
CA SER A 53 1.54 -27.32 -14.96
C SER A 53 0.94 -26.82 -13.64
N PRO A 54 -0.16 -27.41 -13.15
CA PRO A 54 -0.76 -27.03 -11.87
C PRO A 54 0.09 -27.42 -10.66
N ASN A 55 1.16 -28.21 -10.86
CA ASN A 55 2.08 -28.62 -9.79
C ASN A 55 3.16 -27.57 -9.48
N TYR A 56 3.18 -26.46 -10.20
CA TYR A 56 4.18 -25.41 -10.03
C TYR A 56 3.55 -24.04 -9.79
N VAL A 57 4.26 -23.20 -9.04
CA VAL A 57 4.02 -21.76 -8.93
C VAL A 57 4.91 -21.04 -9.94
N TYR A 58 4.33 -20.15 -10.74
CA TYR A 58 5.05 -19.42 -11.77
C TYR A 58 5.24 -17.95 -11.37
N TYR A 59 6.44 -17.44 -11.62
CA TYR A 59 6.81 -16.05 -11.40
C TYR A 59 7.39 -15.45 -12.67
N LEU A 60 6.86 -14.30 -13.06
CA LEU A 60 7.47 -13.45 -14.05
C LEU A 60 8.29 -12.38 -13.33
N SER A 61 9.60 -12.37 -13.56
CA SER A 61 10.51 -11.31 -13.09
C SER A 61 10.92 -10.47 -14.29
N TYR A 62 10.74 -9.16 -14.20
CA TYR A 62 11.14 -8.22 -15.23
C TYR A 62 11.40 -6.84 -14.61
N GLN A 63 12.16 -6.01 -15.30
CA GLN A 63 12.33 -4.62 -14.90
C GLN A 63 11.06 -3.84 -15.28
N ALA A 64 10.26 -3.51 -14.27
CA ALA A 64 9.10 -2.63 -14.45
C ALA A 64 9.56 -1.16 -14.57
N ALA A 65 8.68 -0.31 -15.10
CA ALA A 65 8.91 1.13 -15.25
C ALA A 65 7.63 1.90 -14.90
N ASP A 66 7.78 3.20 -14.64
CA ASP A 66 6.69 4.15 -14.44
C ASP A 66 5.69 3.74 -13.32
N PRO A 67 6.16 3.51 -12.07
CA PRO A 67 5.26 3.24 -10.97
C PRO A 67 4.34 4.44 -10.71
N MET A 68 3.04 4.17 -10.53
CA MET A 68 2.08 5.20 -10.15
C MET A 68 2.29 5.61 -8.68
N PRO A 69 2.30 6.91 -8.35
CA PRO A 69 2.30 7.35 -6.96
C PRO A 69 1.08 6.81 -6.21
N ALA A 70 1.32 6.08 -5.12
CA ALA A 70 0.29 5.64 -4.19
C ALA A 70 0.26 6.54 -2.94
N GLY A 71 -0.83 6.47 -2.18
CA GLY A 71 -0.94 7.18 -0.88
C GLY A 71 -1.51 8.60 -0.95
N LEU A 72 -1.87 9.12 -2.12
CA LEU A 72 -2.52 10.44 -2.26
C LEU A 72 -3.81 10.57 -1.41
N ALA A 73 -4.49 9.46 -1.15
CA ALA A 73 -5.65 9.42 -0.27
C ALA A 73 -5.32 9.81 1.20
N PHE A 74 -4.08 9.62 1.66
CA PHE A 74 -3.66 10.10 2.98
C PHE A 74 -3.63 11.63 3.02
N ALA A 75 -3.06 12.27 2.00
CA ALA A 75 -3.06 13.72 1.86
C ALA A 75 -4.48 14.27 1.79
N ALA A 76 -5.32 13.69 0.91
CA ALA A 76 -6.71 14.11 0.77
C ALA A 76 -7.50 13.97 2.08
N THR A 77 -7.30 12.87 2.83
CA THR A 77 -7.97 12.66 4.12
C THR A 77 -7.49 13.68 5.16
N ARG A 78 -6.18 13.91 5.25
CA ARG A 78 -5.55 14.91 6.11
C ARG A 78 -6.16 16.30 5.85
N ASP A 79 -6.23 16.69 4.58
CA ASP A 79 -6.64 18.04 4.17
C ASP A 79 -8.13 18.27 4.37
N VAL A 80 -8.98 17.28 4.05
CA VAL A 80 -10.42 17.38 4.31
C VAL A 80 -10.69 17.50 5.80
N ILE A 81 -10.06 16.68 6.64
CA ILE A 81 -10.27 16.74 8.09
C ILE A 81 -9.71 18.03 8.69
N SER A 82 -8.54 18.47 8.25
CA SER A 82 -7.95 19.75 8.67
C SER A 82 -8.84 20.93 8.28
N PHE A 83 -9.33 20.97 7.04
CA PHE A 83 -10.26 21.98 6.55
C PHE A 83 -11.51 22.02 7.45
N LEU A 84 -12.21 20.89 7.59
CA LEU A 84 -13.42 20.79 8.41
C LEU A 84 -13.18 21.16 9.88
N ARG A 85 -11.97 20.94 10.40
CA ARG A 85 -11.62 21.24 11.80
C ARG A 85 -11.24 22.70 12.03
N TYR A 86 -10.54 23.33 11.09
CA TYR A 86 -9.84 24.59 11.34
C TYR A 86 -10.25 25.77 10.44
N ASP A 87 -10.81 25.52 9.26
CA ASP A 87 -11.11 26.60 8.31
C ASP A 87 -12.37 27.37 8.70
N THR A 88 -12.21 28.60 9.18
CA THR A 88 -13.33 29.44 9.63
C THR A 88 -14.04 30.21 8.51
N SER A 89 -13.74 29.93 7.23
CA SER A 89 -14.33 30.65 6.11
C SER A 89 -15.73 30.13 5.76
N ASN A 90 -16.44 30.86 4.91
CA ASN A 90 -17.74 30.44 4.37
C ASN A 90 -17.65 29.22 3.44
N ALA A 91 -16.43 28.78 3.05
CA ALA A 91 -16.27 27.55 2.29
C ALA A 91 -16.55 26.31 3.16
N ASN A 92 -16.37 26.42 4.48
CA ASN A 92 -16.52 25.30 5.39
C ASN A 92 -17.97 25.14 5.85
N PRO A 93 -18.65 24.03 5.50
CA PRO A 93 -20.07 23.85 5.82
C PRO A 93 -20.35 23.65 7.31
N LEU A 94 -19.33 23.47 8.15
CA LEU A 94 -19.48 23.26 9.60
C LEU A 94 -19.41 24.56 10.41
N VAL A 95 -19.21 25.70 9.74
CA VAL A 95 -19.27 27.03 10.34
C VAL A 95 -20.74 27.45 10.43
N ALA A 96 -21.27 27.61 11.65
CA ALA A 96 -22.66 28.00 11.85
C ALA A 96 -22.92 29.44 11.37
N HIS A 97 -23.99 29.66 10.61
CA HIS A 97 -24.39 30.97 10.11
C HIS A 97 -25.50 31.55 11.00
N GLY A 98 -25.25 32.69 11.67
CA GLY A 98 -26.21 33.36 12.54
C GLY A 98 -25.81 34.82 12.85
N ALA A 99 -26.79 35.68 13.14
CA ALA A 99 -26.64 37.14 13.17
C ALA A 99 -25.93 37.72 14.41
N HIS A 100 -25.60 36.91 15.42
CA HIS A 100 -25.04 37.38 16.68
C HIS A 100 -23.89 36.50 17.16
N GLU A 101 -22.71 37.11 17.30
CA GLU A 101 -21.48 36.64 17.97
C GLU A 101 -20.56 35.64 17.21
N PRO A 102 -19.23 35.71 17.41
CA PRO A 102 -18.24 35.21 16.47
C PRO A 102 -18.18 33.67 16.36
N HIS A 103 -18.15 33.26 15.10
CA HIS A 103 -18.18 31.90 14.57
C HIS A 103 -16.98 31.05 15.02
N LYS A 104 -17.12 30.33 16.13
CA LYS A 104 -16.12 29.36 16.56
C LYS A 104 -16.41 28.00 15.91
N HIS A 105 -15.40 27.42 15.28
CA HIS A 105 -15.45 26.04 14.79
C HIS A 105 -15.97 25.11 15.90
N SER A 106 -17.09 24.42 15.64
CA SER A 106 -17.76 23.60 16.65
C SER A 106 -17.06 22.26 16.93
N ILE A 107 -16.17 21.84 16.02
CA ILE A 107 -15.35 20.64 16.19
C ILE A 107 -14.35 20.86 17.32
N LYS A 108 -14.59 20.18 18.44
CA LYS A 108 -13.65 20.11 19.58
C LYS A 108 -12.65 18.98 19.43
N HIS A 109 -13.10 17.86 18.86
CA HIS A 109 -12.29 16.67 18.68
C HIS A 109 -12.55 15.98 17.36
N THR A 110 -11.50 15.41 16.77
CA THR A 110 -11.58 14.53 15.60
C THR A 110 -11.05 13.15 15.97
N ILE A 111 -11.87 12.12 15.76
CA ILE A 111 -11.52 10.74 16.06
C ILE A 111 -11.64 9.92 14.78
N GLY A 112 -10.55 9.27 14.38
CA GLY A 112 -10.55 8.31 13.28
C GLY A 112 -11.03 6.94 13.79
N PHE A 113 -11.92 6.28 13.05
CA PHE A 113 -12.27 4.89 13.28
C PHE A 113 -12.07 4.08 12.00
N GLY A 114 -11.49 2.90 12.12
CA GLY A 114 -11.34 2.00 10.98
C GLY A 114 -11.34 0.54 11.42
N ARG A 115 -11.94 -0.34 10.60
CA ARG A 115 -11.97 -1.78 10.80
C ARG A 115 -11.31 -2.49 9.62
N SER A 116 -10.49 -3.49 9.89
CA SER A 116 -9.80 -4.25 8.83
C SER A 116 -8.97 -3.32 7.94
N GLN A 117 -9.23 -3.21 6.64
CA GLN A 117 -8.48 -2.37 5.72
C GLN A 117 -8.55 -0.88 6.05
N SER A 118 -9.69 -0.34 6.50
CA SER A 118 -9.76 1.06 6.92
C SER A 118 -9.00 1.33 8.22
N GLY A 119 -8.86 0.30 9.08
CA GLY A 119 -7.99 0.36 10.25
C GLY A 119 -6.50 0.38 9.85
N ARG A 120 -6.11 -0.36 8.81
CA ARG A 120 -4.75 -0.32 8.24
C ARG A 120 -4.46 1.04 7.60
N PHE A 121 -5.43 1.59 6.88
CA PHE A 121 -5.36 2.94 6.31
C PHE A 121 -5.07 3.97 7.39
N LEU A 122 -5.88 4.01 8.45
CA LEU A 122 -5.71 4.98 9.54
C LEU A 122 -4.38 4.81 10.28
N LYS A 123 -3.93 3.56 10.48
CA LYS A 123 -2.63 3.27 11.09
C LYS A 123 -1.47 3.78 10.24
N ASP A 124 -1.47 3.47 8.96
CA ASP A 124 -0.41 3.86 8.03
C ASP A 124 -0.42 5.37 7.78
N LEU A 125 -1.60 6.01 7.72
CA LEU A 125 -1.73 7.47 7.69
C LEU A 125 -0.97 8.10 8.87
N ILE A 126 -1.19 7.62 10.08
CA ILE A 126 -0.51 8.12 11.28
C ILE A 126 1.00 7.86 11.20
N TYR A 127 1.41 6.61 10.91
CA TYR A 127 2.81 6.22 10.84
C TYR A 127 3.61 6.94 9.75
N GLN A 128 2.98 7.27 8.62
CA GLN A 128 3.60 8.04 7.55
C GLN A 128 3.72 9.53 7.91
N GLY A 129 3.04 10.00 8.95
CA GLY A 129 3.12 11.38 9.44
C GLY A 129 1.95 12.28 9.00
N PHE A 130 0.93 11.71 8.36
CA PHE A 130 -0.24 12.46 7.88
C PHE A 130 -1.22 12.85 9.00
N ASN A 131 -0.89 12.60 10.27
CA ASN A 131 -1.64 13.16 11.40
C ASN A 131 -1.27 14.63 11.71
N GLN A 132 -0.41 15.23 10.89
CA GLN A 132 -0.07 16.65 10.91
C GLN A 132 -0.40 17.27 9.56
N ASP A 133 -1.12 18.38 9.55
CA ASP A 133 -1.43 19.13 8.34
C ASP A 133 -0.24 20.00 7.85
N GLU A 134 -0.40 20.66 6.71
CA GLU A 134 0.67 21.48 6.12
C GLU A 134 1.03 22.72 6.94
N ALA A 135 0.17 23.12 7.88
CA ALA A 135 0.42 24.20 8.85
C ALA A 135 0.96 23.69 10.19
N GLY A 136 1.26 22.39 10.32
CA GLY A 136 1.80 21.79 11.53
C GLY A 136 0.76 21.44 12.60
N ARG A 137 -0.53 21.42 12.27
CA ARG A 137 -1.61 21.18 13.24
C ARG A 137 -2.03 19.71 13.25
N ILE A 138 -2.44 19.22 14.41
CA ILE A 138 -2.94 17.85 14.60
C ILE A 138 -4.23 17.64 13.80
N VAL A 139 -4.32 16.54 13.07
CA VAL A 139 -5.51 16.20 12.27
C VAL A 139 -6.51 15.37 13.07
N PHE A 140 -6.07 14.29 13.70
CA PHE A 140 -6.87 13.42 14.58
C PHE A 140 -6.34 13.48 16.02
N ASP A 141 -7.21 13.78 16.97
CA ASP A 141 -6.91 13.72 18.41
C ASP A 141 -6.88 12.28 18.92
N GLY A 142 -7.58 11.37 18.24
CA GLY A 142 -7.63 9.96 18.57
C GLY A 142 -7.86 9.09 17.35
N ALA A 143 -7.43 7.83 17.44
CA ALA A 143 -7.62 6.86 16.38
C ALA A 143 -7.95 5.48 16.97
N MET A 144 -9.01 4.85 16.47
CA MET A 144 -9.45 3.51 16.86
C MET A 144 -9.31 2.57 15.67
N GLN A 145 -8.22 1.80 15.64
CA GLN A 145 -7.97 0.80 14.60
C GLN A 145 -8.40 -0.59 15.08
N LEU A 146 -9.57 -1.06 14.64
CA LEU A 146 -10.13 -2.35 15.00
C LEU A 146 -9.71 -3.45 14.00
N THR A 147 -9.20 -4.58 14.50
CA THR A 147 -8.85 -5.78 13.72
C THR A 147 -8.00 -5.48 12.47
N SER A 148 -7.09 -4.52 12.54
CA SER A 148 -6.26 -4.09 11.41
C SER A 148 -5.04 -5.00 11.16
N GLY A 149 -4.70 -5.89 12.11
CA GLY A 149 -3.51 -6.75 12.05
C GLY A 149 -2.22 -5.97 12.24
N GLY A 150 -1.06 -6.53 11.88
CA GLY A 150 0.24 -5.83 11.92
C GLY A 150 0.53 -5.00 10.66
N ARG A 151 -0.03 -5.40 9.52
CA ARG A 151 0.14 -4.74 8.21
C ARG A 151 -0.21 -3.24 8.18
N MET A 152 0.56 -2.54 7.35
CA MET A 152 0.28 -1.21 6.81
C MET A 152 -0.42 -1.31 5.45
N THR A 153 -0.81 -0.18 4.86
CA THR A 153 -1.51 -0.15 3.56
C THR A 153 -0.56 -0.37 2.38
N ASN A 154 0.75 -0.24 2.60
CA ASN A 154 1.79 -0.42 1.59
C ASN A 154 1.62 0.55 0.40
N VAL A 155 1.62 1.84 0.71
CA VAL A 155 1.43 2.91 -0.27
C VAL A 155 2.72 3.68 -0.58
N ASN A 156 3.77 3.50 0.22
CA ASN A 156 5.04 4.23 0.09
C ASN A 156 6.18 3.27 -0.29
N THR A 157 5.94 2.47 -1.33
CA THR A 157 6.91 1.54 -1.92
C THR A 157 6.73 1.57 -3.44
N GLU A 158 7.80 1.27 -4.18
CA GLU A 158 7.73 1.19 -5.65
C GLU A 158 6.75 0.11 -6.08
N PHE A 159 5.89 0.42 -7.05
CA PHE A 159 4.80 -0.45 -7.51
C PHE A 159 3.89 -0.94 -6.37
N ALA A 160 3.66 -0.07 -5.39
CA ALA A 160 2.71 -0.27 -4.31
C ALA A 160 1.37 -0.83 -4.82
N LEU A 161 0.91 -1.90 -4.16
CA LEU A 161 -0.39 -2.53 -4.44
C LEU A 161 -1.22 -2.52 -3.14
N PRO A 162 -1.94 -1.42 -2.86
CA PRO A 162 -2.80 -1.31 -1.69
C PRO A 162 -3.85 -2.42 -1.71
N GLY A 163 -3.82 -3.30 -0.70
CA GLY A 163 -4.72 -4.45 -0.61
C GLY A 163 -4.12 -5.80 -1.00
N ARG A 164 -2.90 -5.82 -1.57
CA ARG A 164 -2.15 -7.08 -1.71
C ARG A 164 -1.72 -7.56 -0.34
N PHE A 165 -1.75 -8.88 -0.15
CA PHE A 165 -1.28 -9.53 1.07
C PHE A 165 -0.49 -10.79 0.69
N SER A 166 0.46 -11.14 1.53
CA SER A 166 1.22 -12.37 1.36
C SER A 166 0.36 -13.58 1.72
N THR A 167 0.35 -14.57 0.81
CA THR A 167 -0.18 -15.92 1.03
C THR A 167 0.90 -16.93 0.68
N ALA A 168 0.69 -18.19 1.02
CA ALA A 168 1.66 -19.24 0.74
C ALA A 168 2.05 -19.34 -0.75
N LEU A 169 1.12 -19.16 -1.68
CA LEU A 169 1.41 -19.31 -3.12
C LEU A 169 1.34 -17.98 -3.88
N VAL A 170 0.35 -17.14 -3.56
CA VAL A 170 0.11 -15.87 -4.26
C VAL A 170 0.64 -14.71 -3.44
N GLY A 171 1.49 -13.88 -4.07
CA GLY A 171 2.07 -12.73 -3.38
C GLY A 171 2.98 -13.11 -2.21
N HIS A 172 3.58 -14.31 -2.23
CA HIS A 172 4.49 -14.81 -1.19
C HIS A 172 5.55 -13.78 -0.78
N PHE A 173 6.16 -13.11 -1.76
CA PHE A 173 7.17 -12.06 -1.55
C PHE A 173 6.62 -10.64 -1.37
N ALA A 174 5.30 -10.45 -1.35
CA ALA A 174 4.74 -9.16 -1.02
C ALA A 174 5.02 -8.85 0.46
N ALA A 175 5.31 -7.59 0.76
CA ALA A 175 5.52 -7.14 2.13
C ALA A 175 4.34 -7.57 3.03
N GLY A 176 4.64 -8.39 4.04
CA GLY A 176 3.68 -8.93 5.00
C GLY A 176 3.38 -7.96 6.14
N ASP A 177 3.16 -8.50 7.35
CA ASP A 177 3.15 -7.68 8.56
C ASP A 177 4.57 -7.13 8.80
N GLN A 178 4.71 -5.79 8.77
CA GLN A 178 6.01 -5.11 8.85
C GLN A 178 6.12 -4.36 10.17
N PHE A 179 7.29 -4.42 10.80
CA PHE A 179 7.65 -3.57 11.93
C PHE A 179 7.61 -2.07 11.52
N PRO A 180 7.07 -1.16 12.36
CA PRO A 180 6.68 -1.34 13.76
C PRO A 180 5.26 -1.88 14.00
N PHE A 181 5.09 -2.63 15.09
CA PHE A 181 3.81 -3.24 15.50
C PHE A 181 3.13 -2.55 16.69
N THR A 182 3.85 -1.68 17.39
CA THR A 182 3.41 -1.03 18.63
C THR A 182 3.29 0.47 18.46
N TYR A 183 2.40 1.09 19.25
CA TYR A 183 2.28 2.55 19.28
C TYR A 183 3.54 3.21 19.85
N GLU A 184 4.05 2.63 20.94
CA GLU A 184 5.32 3.01 21.54
C GLU A 184 6.51 2.63 20.66
N THR A 185 7.57 3.43 20.75
CA THR A 185 8.87 3.11 20.16
C THR A 185 9.49 1.93 20.89
N LEU A 186 9.76 0.85 20.16
CA LEU A 186 10.46 -0.33 20.65
C LEU A 186 11.62 -0.66 19.71
N THR A 187 12.56 -1.47 20.19
CA THR A 187 13.61 -2.07 19.37
C THR A 187 13.21 -3.51 19.01
N ASP A 188 13.16 -3.81 17.72
CA ASP A 188 13.00 -5.17 17.22
C ASP A 188 14.33 -5.94 17.34
N PRO A 189 14.42 -7.00 18.17
CA PRO A 189 15.66 -7.75 18.36
C PRO A 189 16.06 -8.58 17.13
N VAL A 190 15.15 -8.82 16.19
CA VAL A 190 15.45 -9.62 14.97
C VAL A 190 16.07 -8.74 13.89
N SER A 191 15.46 -7.60 13.57
CA SER A 191 16.01 -6.68 12.56
C SER A 191 16.96 -5.61 13.11
N GLY A 192 16.99 -5.39 14.43
CA GLY A 192 17.74 -4.30 15.07
C GLY A 192 17.12 -2.91 14.90
N ARG A 193 15.97 -2.79 14.21
CA ARG A 193 15.29 -1.52 13.98
C ARG A 193 14.64 -1.00 15.26
N THR A 194 14.67 0.32 15.48
CA THR A 194 13.97 0.98 16.59
C THR A 194 12.95 1.97 16.04
N ASP A 195 11.67 1.72 16.28
CA ASP A 195 10.56 2.53 15.75
C ASP A 195 9.24 2.26 16.49
N GLY A 196 8.23 3.10 16.25
CA GLY A 196 6.88 2.97 16.80
C GLY A 196 5.86 3.75 15.96
N LEU A 197 4.58 3.34 15.98
CA LEU A 197 3.55 3.96 15.16
C LEU A 197 3.36 5.46 15.46
N LEU A 198 3.62 5.89 16.69
CA LEU A 198 3.50 7.29 17.12
C LEU A 198 4.84 8.04 17.13
N ALA A 199 5.94 7.42 16.68
CA ALA A 199 7.27 8.03 16.76
C ALA A 199 7.31 9.40 16.06
N LYS A 200 6.75 9.49 14.84
CA LYS A 200 6.64 10.78 14.12
C LYS A 200 5.78 11.79 14.85
N CYS A 201 4.63 11.40 15.40
CA CYS A 201 3.74 12.31 16.13
C CYS A 201 4.41 12.92 17.38
N ARG A 202 5.35 12.21 18.00
CA ARG A 202 6.08 12.69 19.19
C ARG A 202 7.25 13.60 18.89
N ALA A 203 7.73 13.59 17.65
CA ALA A 203 8.81 14.44 17.18
C ALA A 203 8.31 15.81 16.67
N GLN A 204 6.98 16.04 16.72
CA GLN A 204 6.30 17.27 16.28
C GLN A 204 6.32 18.34 17.36
#